data_AF-A0A2E1IYB8-F1
#
_entry.id   AF-A0A2E1IYB8-F1
#
_cell.length_a   1.000
_cell.length_b   1.000
_cell.length_c   1.000
_cell.angle_alpha   90.00
_cell.angle_beta   90.00
_cell.angle_gamma   90.00
#
_symmetry.space_group_name_H-M   'P 1'
#
loop_
_entity.id
_entity.type
_entity.pdbx_description
1 polymer ?
#
loop_
_entity_poly.entity_id
_entity_poly.type
_entity_poly.pdbx_seq_one_letter_code
_entity_poly.pdbx_strand_id
1 'polypeptide(L)' 'MNILNIKWLFFSILGLLLVGFGLSIFGEAIIVKYENKGDWFLLGTISLITVNSGLCFLGQAIIEKIKGGS' A
#
# COMPACT_ATOMS: atom_id res chain seq x y z
N MET A 1 27.99 0.34 0.69
CA MET A 1 26.54 0.53 0.95
C MET A 1 26.03 -0.73 1.65
N ASN A 2 25.72 -0.67 2.95
CA ASN A 2 25.38 -1.86 3.74
C ASN A 2 24.03 -2.45 3.29
N ILE A 3 24.03 -3.74 2.92
CA ILE A 3 22.89 -4.46 2.32
C ILE A 3 21.59 -4.35 3.15
N LEU A 4 21.71 -4.20 4.47
CA LEU A 4 20.60 -4.04 5.42
C LEU A 4 19.78 -2.77 5.20
N ASN A 5 20.42 -1.65 4.81
CA ASN A 5 19.71 -0.40 4.52
C ASN A 5 18.87 -0.51 3.24
N ILE A 6 19.33 -1.29 2.27
CA ILE A 6 18.67 -1.45 0.97
C ILE A 6 17.41 -2.29 1.12
N LYS A 7 17.45 -3.37 1.91
CA LYS A 7 16.27 -4.22 2.16
C LYS A 7 15.13 -3.40 2.78
N TRP A 8 15.41 -2.64 3.83
CA TRP A 8 14.39 -1.83 4.48
C TRP A 8 13.81 -0.76 3.54
N LEU A 9 14.68 -0.01 2.88
CA LEU A 9 14.25 1.01 1.92
C LEU A 9 13.38 0.42 0.82
N PHE A 10 13.74 -0.75 0.29
CA PHE A 10 12.98 -1.42 -0.75
C PHE A 10 11.57 -1.82 -0.27
N PHE A 11 11.45 -2.47 0.89
CA PHE A 11 10.15 -2.83 1.46
C PHE A 11 9.30 -1.58 1.79
N SER A 12 9.93 -0.50 2.25
CA SER A 12 9.25 0.75 2.58
C SER A 12 8.75 1.46 1.31
N ILE A 13 9.57 1.52 0.25
CA ILE A 13 9.17 2.01 -1.08
C ILE A 13 8.02 1.18 -1.63
N LEU A 14 8.11 -0.15 -1.55
CA LEU A 14 7.12 -1.07 -2.11
C LEU A 14 5.79 -0.93 -1.38
N GLY A 15 5.81 -0.87 -0.05
CA GLY A 15 4.63 -0.64 0.77
C GLY A 15 3.98 0.71 0.47
N LEU A 16 4.77 1.78 0.36
CA LEU A 16 4.25 3.11 0.04
C LEU A 16 3.63 3.16 -1.37
N LEU A 17 4.25 2.49 -2.34
CA LEU A 17 3.74 2.39 -3.72
C LEU A 17 2.42 1.61 -3.77
N LEU A 18 2.32 0.49 -3.06
CA LEU A 18 1.07 -0.28 -2.95
C LEU A 18 -0.05 0.52 -2.28
N VAL A 19 0.26 1.26 -1.22
CA VAL A 19 -0.71 2.13 -0.54
C VAL A 19 -1.17 3.25 -1.48
N GLY A 20 -0.26 3.92 -2.18
CA GLY A 20 -0.61 4.97 -3.15
C GLY A 20 -1.43 4.44 -4.33
N PHE A 21 -1.10 3.24 -4.81
CA PHE A 21 -1.85 2.56 -5.86
C PHE A 21 -3.26 2.19 -5.40
N GLY A 22 -3.39 1.59 -4.21
CA GLY A 22 -4.68 1.29 -3.61
C GLY A 22 -5.54 2.55 -3.40
N LEU A 23 -4.93 3.67 -2.99
CA LEU A 23 -5.62 4.94 -2.83
C LEU A 23 -6.06 5.56 -4.16
N SER A 24 -5.32 5.34 -5.25
CA SER A 24 -5.75 5.75 -6.59
C SER A 24 -6.95 4.94 -7.07
N ILE A 25 -6.94 3.62 -6.85
CA ILE A 25 -8.11 2.75 -7.12
C ILE A 25 -9.30 3.18 -6.25
N PHE A 26 -9.05 3.56 -5.00
CA PHE A 26 -10.09 4.11 -4.12
C PHE A 26 -10.72 5.37 -4.69
N GLY A 27 -9.89 6.29 -5.22
CA GLY A 27 -10.33 7.52 -5.87
C GLY A 27 -11.22 7.23 -7.08
N GLU A 28 -10.77 6.33 -7.97
CA GLU A 28 -11.57 5.87 -9.11
C GLU A 28 -12.89 5.22 -8.66
N ALA A 29 -12.86 4.40 -7.62
CA ALA A 29 -14.07 3.81 -7.06
C ALA A 29 -15.05 4.91 -6.61
N ILE A 30 -14.58 5.96 -5.95
CA ILE A 30 -15.42 7.10 -5.56
C ILE A 30 -16.00 7.81 -6.78
N ILE A 31 -15.23 8.03 -7.84
CA ILE A 31 -15.72 8.66 -9.07
C ILE A 31 -16.82 7.79 -9.71
N VAL A 32 -16.58 6.48 -9.83
CA VAL A 32 -17.54 5.48 -10.33
C VAL A 32 -18.83 5.46 -9.50
N LYS A 33 -18.73 5.67 -8.17
CA LYS A 33 -19.89 5.84 -7.29
C LYS A 33 -20.72 7.06 -7.67
N TYR A 34 -20.05 8.19 -7.89
CA TYR A 34 -20.70 9.44 -8.29
C TYR A 34 -21.34 9.33 -9.68
N GLU A 35 -20.74 8.57 -10.59
CA GLU A 35 -21.29 8.27 -11.93
C GLU A 35 -22.43 7.21 -11.92
N ASN A 36 -22.89 6.73 -10.76
CA ASN A 36 -23.95 5.71 -10.63
C ASN A 36 -23.64 4.36 -11.34
N LYS A 37 -22.36 4.05 -11.56
CA LYS A 37 -21.95 2.72 -12.03
C LYS A 37 -21.92 1.76 -10.82
N GLY A 38 -22.73 0.70 -10.88
CA GLY A 38 -23.01 -0.19 -9.75
C GLY A 38 -21.79 -0.94 -9.17
N ASP A 39 -20.67 -0.98 -9.88
CA ASP A 39 -19.47 -1.75 -9.49
C ASP A 39 -18.50 -1.01 -8.54
N TRP A 40 -18.86 0.20 -8.08
CA TRP A 40 -18.03 0.99 -7.14
C TRP A 40 -17.67 0.21 -5.86
N PHE A 41 -18.60 -0.57 -5.32
CA PHE A 41 -18.41 -1.22 -4.03
C PHE A 41 -17.29 -2.28 -4.09
N LEU A 42 -17.23 -3.02 -5.21
CA LEU A 42 -16.21 -4.04 -5.44
C LEU A 42 -14.83 -3.39 -5.64
N LEU A 43 -14.76 -2.33 -6.44
CA LEU A 43 -13.54 -1.53 -6.65
C LEU A 43 -13.03 -0.93 -5.33
N GLY A 44 -13.92 -0.39 -4.50
CA GLY A 44 -13.57 0.14 -3.18
C GLY A 44 -13.02 -0.95 -2.25
N THR A 45 -13.63 -2.13 -2.26
CA THR A 45 -13.19 -3.29 -1.46
C THR A 45 -11.81 -3.79 -1.91
N ILE A 46 -11.58 -3.89 -3.22
CA ILE A 46 -10.28 -4.25 -3.80
C ILE A 46 -9.21 -3.23 -3.39
N SER A 47 -9.53 -1.94 -3.47
CA SER A 47 -8.64 -0.87 -3.00
C SER A 47 -8.26 -1.05 -1.53
N LEU A 48 -9.23 -1.34 -0.65
CA LEU A 48 -8.98 -1.56 0.77
C LEU A 48 -8.04 -2.76 1.01
N ILE A 49 -8.22 -3.85 0.27
CA ILE A 49 -7.34 -5.03 0.32
C ILE A 49 -5.91 -4.65 -0.10
N THR A 50 -5.78 -3.88 -1.18
CA THR A 50 -4.47 -3.42 -1.67
C THR A 50 -3.78 -2.48 -0.69
N VAL A 51 -4.50 -1.51 -0.12
CA VAL A 51 -3.97 -0.58 0.90
C VAL A 51 -3.55 -1.33 2.15
N ASN A 52 -4.37 -2.26 2.64
CA ASN A 52 -4.07 -3.04 3.85
C ASN A 52 -2.84 -3.95 3.62
N SER A 53 -2.75 -4.56 2.44
CA SER A 53 -1.55 -5.32 2.03
C SER A 53 -0.29 -4.43 1.99
N GLY A 54 -0.41 -3.23 1.42
CA GLY A 54 0.68 -2.25 1.38
C GLY A 54 1.14 -1.81 2.78
N LEU A 55 0.20 -1.59 3.71
CA LEU A 55 0.48 -1.30 5.12
C LEU A 55 1.23 -2.43 5.82
N CYS A 56 0.87 -3.69 5.57
CA CYS A 56 1.61 -4.85 6.11
C CYS A 56 3.07 -4.85 5.64
N PHE A 57 3.33 -4.61 4.35
CA PHE A 57 4.70 -4.52 3.83
C PHE A 57 5.47 -3.34 4.43
N LEU A 58 4.81 -2.19 4.58
CA LEU A 58 5.39 -1.01 5.23
C LEU A 58 5.76 -1.30 6.69
N GLY A 59 4.89 -1.99 7.43
CA GLY A 59 5.13 -2.42 8.80
C GLY A 59 6.31 -3.39 8.92
N GLN A 60 6.36 -4.41 8.05
CA GLN A 60 7.49 -5.34 7.98
C GLN A 60 8.80 -4.63 7.67
N ALA A 61 8.77 -3.64 6.77
CA ALA A 61 9.90 -2.78 6.54
C ALA A 61 10.32 -2.16 7.89
N ILE A 62 9.46 -1.36 8.52
CA ILE A 62 9.81 -0.60 9.73
C ILE A 62 10.41 -1.52 10.81
N ILE A 63 9.87 -2.73 10.97
CA ILE A 63 10.41 -3.74 11.89
C ILE A 63 11.84 -4.17 11.50
N GLU A 64 12.10 -4.50 10.23
CA GLU A 64 13.46 -4.82 9.73
C GLU A 64 14.44 -3.67 9.94
N LYS A 65 14.01 -2.41 9.77
CA LYS A 65 14.83 -1.21 10.06
C LYS A 65 15.27 -1.15 11.51
N ILE A 66 14.31 -1.34 12.42
CA ILE A 66 14.51 -1.21 13.86
C ILE A 66 15.38 -2.37 14.35
N LYS A 67 15.11 -3.59 13.85
CA LYS A 67 15.86 -4.80 14.22
C LYS A 67 17.29 -4.82 13.68
N GLY A 68 17.55 -4.23 12.51
CA GLY A 68 18.91 -4.11 11.95
C GLY A 68 19.76 -2.97 12.53
N GLY A 69 19.21 -2.19 13.48
CA GLY A 69 19.92 -1.11 14.17
C GLY A 69 20.31 -1.43 15.62
N SER A 70 20.09 -2.67 16.08
CA SER A 70 20.47 -3.19 17.40
C SER A 70 21.53 -4.27 17.27
#